data_AF-A0A504Z1G8-F1
#
_entry.id   AF-A0A504Z1G8-F1
#
_cell.length_a   1.000
_cell.length_b   1.000
_cell.length_c   1.000
_cell.angle_alpha   90.00
_cell.angle_beta   90.00
_cell.angle_gamma   90.00
#
_symmetry.space_group_name_H-M   'P 1'
#
loop_
_entity.id
_entity.type
_entity.pdbx_description
1 polymer ?
#
loop_
_entity_poly.entity_id
_entity_poly.type
_entity_poly.pdbx_seq_one_letter_code
_entity_poly.pdbx_strand_id
1 'polypeptide(L)'
;MAPYIYGTRQGIDILDLDQTNLLLFDALNFTAHIAYRKGIILFMSQNQQMLPLIEKTAKNVGEFSYCRKWAGGVFTDAKNLFNEAVRLPDLIIFLSTLSTVAKPHDAVRDAAKLLIPTVGIVDTNADPRLITYPVPGNDDSPITVRLWCGLFSEAITRGKRRAERDAKIEQQIQENLASVALH
;
A
#
# COMPACT_ATOMS: atom_id res chain seq x y z
N MET A 1 5.61 13.90 13.47
CA MET A 1 4.64 14.61 12.62
C MET A 1 4.90 16.11 12.45
N ALA A 2 5.61 16.80 13.36
CA ALA A 2 5.81 18.26 13.29
C ALA A 2 6.16 18.85 11.90
N PRO A 3 7.04 18.24 11.06
CA PRO A 3 7.33 18.77 9.73
C PRO A 3 6.13 18.77 8.76
N TYR A 4 5.15 17.90 8.98
CA TYR A 4 3.96 17.71 8.14
C TYR A 4 2.75 18.51 8.64
N ILE A 5 2.88 19.23 9.75
CA ILE A 5 1.81 20.04 10.33
C ILE A 5 1.96 21.47 9.78
N TYR A 6 0.93 21.93 9.07
CA TYR A 6 0.85 23.30 8.57
C TYR A 6 0.63 24.30 9.69
N GLY A 7 -0.20 23.94 10.67
CA GLY A 7 -0.46 24.74 11.86
C GLY A 7 -1.55 24.13 12.73
N THR A 8 -1.97 24.85 13.75
CA THR A 8 -3.00 24.39 14.69
C THR A 8 -4.14 25.42 14.75
N ARG A 9 -5.39 24.96 14.68
CA ARG A 9 -6.59 25.80 14.81
C ARG A 9 -7.45 25.27 15.95
N GLN A 10 -7.66 26.09 16.98
CA GLN A 10 -8.45 25.72 18.17
C GLN A 10 -7.98 24.41 18.83
N GLY A 11 -6.65 24.18 18.84
CA GLY A 11 -6.06 22.97 19.40
C GLY A 11 -6.15 21.72 18.51
N ILE A 12 -6.67 21.85 17.28
CA ILE A 12 -6.68 20.78 16.28
C ILE A 12 -5.56 21.03 15.28
N ASP A 13 -4.69 20.05 15.09
CA ASP A 13 -3.59 20.12 14.13
C ASP A 13 -4.10 19.98 12.70
N ILE A 14 -3.57 20.81 11.81
CA ILE A 14 -3.88 20.86 10.39
C ILE A 14 -2.67 20.36 9.63
N LEU A 15 -2.87 19.32 8.81
CA LEU A 15 -1.83 18.75 7.96
C LEU A 15 -1.59 19.62 6.72
N ASP A 16 -0.34 19.71 6.30
CA ASP A 16 0.08 20.40 5.09
C ASP A 16 -0.27 19.58 3.83
N LEU A 17 -1.28 20.03 3.09
CA LEU A 17 -1.76 19.33 1.91
C LEU A 17 -0.82 19.42 0.70
N ASP A 18 0.06 20.42 0.64
CA ASP A 18 1.05 20.51 -0.44
C ASP A 18 2.08 19.39 -0.27
N GLN A 19 2.52 19.14 0.97
CA GLN A 19 3.35 18.00 1.32
C GLN A 19 2.62 16.67 1.12
N THR A 20 1.36 16.56 1.56
CA THR A 20 0.54 15.36 1.32
C THR A 20 0.46 15.03 -0.16
N ASN A 21 0.23 16.02 -1.03
CA ASN A 21 0.09 15.80 -2.47
C ASN A 21 1.36 15.22 -3.09
N LEU A 22 2.53 15.79 -2.75
CA LEU A 22 3.82 15.31 -3.23
C LEU A 22 4.10 13.87 -2.78
N LEU A 23 3.96 13.60 -1.48
CA LEU A 23 4.24 12.28 -0.91
C LEU A 23 3.24 11.21 -1.38
N LEU A 24 1.97 11.59 -1.55
CA LEU A 24 0.94 10.73 -2.12
C LEU A 24 1.26 10.38 -3.57
N PHE A 25 1.71 11.35 -4.37
CA PHE A 25 2.09 11.10 -5.76
C PHE A 25 3.21 10.06 -5.85
N ASP A 26 4.26 10.20 -5.04
CA ASP A 26 5.37 9.24 -4.99
C ASP A 26 4.90 7.85 -4.53
N ALA A 27 4.06 7.80 -3.50
CA ALA A 27 3.46 6.54 -3.02
C ALA A 27 2.61 5.84 -4.08
N LEU A 28 1.76 6.57 -4.80
CA LEU A 28 0.94 6.03 -5.88
C LEU A 28 1.78 5.57 -7.05
N ASN A 29 2.81 6.33 -7.43
CA ASN A 29 3.75 5.97 -8.49
C ASN A 29 4.49 4.66 -8.14
N PHE A 30 5.04 4.57 -6.93
CA PHE A 30 5.69 3.35 -6.46
C PHE A 30 4.73 2.14 -6.46
N THR A 31 3.51 2.34 -5.96
CA THR A 31 2.46 1.31 -5.94
C THR A 31 2.13 0.81 -7.35
N ALA A 32 1.95 1.73 -8.31
CA ALA A 32 1.68 1.38 -9.70
C ALA A 32 2.84 0.58 -10.33
N HIS A 33 4.09 0.91 -10.00
CA HIS A 33 5.26 0.18 -10.47
C HIS A 33 5.38 -1.23 -9.87
N ILE A 34 5.02 -1.42 -8.59
CA ILE A 34 4.94 -2.76 -8.00
C ILE A 34 3.86 -3.60 -8.68
N ALA A 35 2.68 -3.01 -8.91
CA ALA A 35 1.60 -3.66 -9.63
C ALA A 35 1.99 -4.03 -11.06
N TYR A 36 2.69 -3.14 -11.78
CA TYR A 36 3.23 -3.40 -13.12
C TYR A 36 4.18 -4.61 -13.14
N ARG A 37 5.02 -4.76 -12.10
CA ARG A 37 5.95 -5.88 -11.95
C ARG A 37 5.31 -7.17 -11.43
N LYS A 38 3.99 -7.24 -11.32
CA LYS A 38 3.25 -8.39 -10.75
C LYS A 38 3.70 -8.70 -9.31
N GLY A 39 4.04 -7.66 -8.56
CA GLY A 39 4.34 -7.76 -7.13
C GLY A 39 3.07 -7.95 -6.31
N ILE A 40 3.18 -8.62 -5.17
CA ILE A 40 2.08 -8.85 -4.24
C ILE A 40 1.89 -7.59 -3.38
N ILE A 41 0.70 -7.01 -3.41
CA ILE A 41 0.35 -5.85 -2.59
C ILE A 41 -0.60 -6.29 -1.47
N LEU A 42 -0.29 -5.91 -0.23
CA LEU A 42 -1.10 -6.21 0.94
C LEU A 42 -1.66 -4.92 1.56
N PHE A 43 -2.98 -4.81 1.58
CA PHE A 43 -3.70 -3.74 2.27
C PHE A 43 -3.83 -4.06 3.77
N MET A 44 -3.48 -3.10 4.63
CA MET A 44 -3.53 -3.26 6.08
C MET A 44 -4.28 -2.11 6.75
N SER A 45 -5.15 -2.46 7.70
CA SER A 45 -5.82 -1.53 8.61
C SER A 45 -6.42 -2.31 9.77
N GLN A 46 -6.46 -1.70 10.95
CA GLN A 46 -7.23 -2.21 12.09
C GLN A 46 -8.47 -1.37 12.39
N ASN A 47 -8.83 -0.42 11.53
CA ASN A 47 -10.05 0.36 11.67
C ASN A 47 -11.28 -0.52 11.37
N GLN A 48 -11.92 -1.02 12.43
CA GLN A 48 -13.07 -1.94 12.36
C GLN A 48 -14.22 -1.42 11.50
N GLN A 49 -14.43 -0.11 11.47
CA GLN A 49 -15.51 0.51 10.71
C GLN A 49 -15.26 0.41 9.20
N MET A 50 -14.00 0.45 8.78
CA MET A 50 -13.60 0.52 7.36
C MET A 50 -13.21 -0.84 6.78
N LEU A 51 -13.19 -1.91 7.57
CA LEU A 51 -12.77 -3.24 7.09
C LEU A 51 -13.52 -3.72 5.83
N PRO A 52 -14.87 -3.64 5.75
CA PRO A 52 -15.58 -4.12 4.56
C PRO A 52 -15.19 -3.35 3.30
N LEU A 53 -14.90 -2.06 3.43
CA LEU A 53 -14.46 -1.22 2.33
C LEU A 53 -13.06 -1.62 1.86
N ILE A 54 -12.13 -1.82 2.78
CA ILE A 54 -10.73 -2.15 2.47
C ILE A 54 -10.63 -3.56 1.86
N GLU A 55 -11.30 -4.55 2.45
CA GLU A 55 -11.36 -5.92 1.94
C GLU A 55 -11.97 -5.97 0.53
N LYS A 56 -13.07 -5.22 0.31
CA LYS A 56 -13.68 -5.10 -1.01
C LYS A 56 -12.77 -4.42 -2.01
N THR A 57 -12.05 -3.37 -1.60
CA THR A 57 -11.11 -2.64 -2.46
C THR A 57 -9.99 -3.55 -2.93
N ALA A 58 -9.31 -4.23 -2.00
CA ALA A 58 -8.24 -5.18 -2.32
C ALA A 58 -8.73 -6.28 -3.26
N LYS A 59 -9.88 -6.89 -2.95
CA LYS A 59 -10.50 -7.92 -3.80
C LYS A 59 -10.79 -7.44 -5.21
N ASN A 60 -11.33 -6.22 -5.36
CA ASN A 60 -11.70 -5.67 -6.66
C ASN A 60 -10.50 -5.45 -7.59
N VAL A 61 -9.32 -5.14 -7.03
CA VAL A 61 -8.09 -4.99 -7.82
C VAL A 61 -7.26 -6.27 -7.90
N GLY A 62 -7.75 -7.37 -7.33
CA GLY A 62 -7.02 -8.65 -7.31
C GLY A 62 -5.75 -8.60 -6.46
N GLU A 63 -5.81 -7.90 -5.33
CA GLU A 63 -4.75 -7.84 -4.31
C GLU A 63 -5.27 -8.39 -2.97
N PHE A 64 -4.39 -8.45 -1.97
CA PHE A 64 -4.70 -9.05 -0.67
C PHE A 64 -4.96 -7.99 0.40
N SER A 65 -5.67 -8.37 1.46
CA SER A 65 -5.86 -7.51 2.63
C SER A 65 -5.71 -8.29 3.93
N TYR A 66 -5.00 -7.72 4.90
CA TYR A 66 -4.95 -8.20 6.29
C TYR A 66 -5.55 -7.15 7.21
N CYS A 67 -6.81 -7.37 7.57
CA CYS A 67 -7.66 -6.43 8.29
C CYS A 67 -8.06 -6.93 9.69
N ARG A 68 -7.52 -8.07 10.12
CA ARG A 68 -7.82 -8.70 11.41
C ARG A 68 -6.73 -8.33 12.42
N LYS A 69 -6.96 -8.71 13.69
CA LYS A 69 -5.96 -8.52 14.75
C LYS A 69 -4.65 -9.18 14.34
N TRP A 70 -3.55 -8.42 14.38
CA TRP A 70 -2.22 -8.93 14.09
C TRP A 70 -1.81 -9.96 15.14
N ALA A 71 -1.61 -11.21 14.72
CA ALA A 71 -1.26 -12.32 15.61
C ALA A 71 0.24 -12.34 16.00
N GLY A 72 1.07 -11.48 15.39
CA GLY A 72 2.53 -11.58 15.47
C GLY A 72 3.06 -12.77 14.67
N GLY A 73 4.32 -12.74 14.24
CA GLY A 73 4.93 -13.87 13.53
C GLY A 73 4.47 -14.09 12.07
N VAL A 74 3.42 -13.40 11.61
CA VAL A 74 2.85 -13.57 10.25
C VAL A 74 3.88 -13.38 9.15
N PHE A 75 4.80 -12.41 9.31
CA PHE A 75 5.91 -12.24 8.37
C PHE A 75 7.19 -12.89 8.84
N THR A 76 7.56 -12.69 10.11
CA THR A 76 8.87 -13.11 10.64
C THR A 76 8.99 -14.62 10.86
N ASP A 77 7.88 -15.33 10.99
CA ASP A 77 7.79 -16.77 11.21
C ASP A 77 6.82 -17.45 10.23
N ALA A 78 6.70 -16.89 9.02
CA ALA A 78 5.73 -17.31 8.02
C ALA A 78 5.83 -18.82 7.70
N LYS A 79 7.05 -19.37 7.63
CA LYS A 79 7.27 -20.79 7.31
C LYS A 79 6.58 -21.73 8.31
N ASN A 80 6.68 -21.43 9.61
CA ASN A 80 6.07 -22.26 10.64
C ASN A 80 4.56 -21.99 10.75
N LEU A 81 4.15 -20.73 10.60
CA LEU A 81 2.73 -20.36 10.66
C LEU A 81 1.90 -20.99 9.54
N PHE A 82 2.43 -20.98 8.31
CA PHE A 82 1.74 -21.50 7.13
C PHE A 82 2.11 -22.95 6.81
N ASN A 83 3.05 -23.54 7.55
CA ASN A 83 3.57 -24.90 7.37
C ASN A 83 4.17 -25.18 5.97
N GLU A 84 4.45 -24.13 5.19
CA GLU A 84 4.93 -24.19 3.81
C GLU A 84 5.80 -22.97 3.48
N ALA A 85 6.52 -23.02 2.35
CA ALA A 85 7.24 -21.87 1.84
C ALA A 85 6.26 -20.90 1.17
N VAL A 86 6.06 -19.72 1.79
CA VAL A 86 5.12 -18.71 1.31
C VAL A 86 5.88 -17.52 0.71
N ARG A 87 5.38 -16.99 -0.41
CA ARG A 87 5.85 -15.72 -0.96
C ARG A 87 5.25 -14.57 -0.15
N LEU A 88 6.11 -13.79 0.49
CA LEU A 88 5.72 -12.59 1.24
C LEU A 88 5.30 -11.44 0.31
N PRO A 89 4.55 -10.45 0.81
CA PRO A 89 4.19 -9.28 0.03
C PRO A 89 5.42 -8.47 -0.39
N ASP A 90 5.36 -7.93 -1.61
CA ASP A 90 6.39 -7.03 -2.15
C ASP A 90 6.14 -5.57 -1.77
N LEU A 91 4.90 -5.24 -1.36
CA LEU A 91 4.50 -3.93 -0.85
C LEU A 91 3.37 -4.07 0.17
N ILE A 92 3.41 -3.28 1.23
CA ILE A 92 2.33 -3.16 2.19
C ILE A 92 1.79 -1.73 2.19
N ILE A 93 0.47 -1.59 2.14
CA ILE A 93 -0.23 -0.31 2.19
C ILE A 93 -1.01 -0.24 3.51
N PHE A 94 -0.59 0.61 4.43
CA PHE A 94 -1.31 0.91 5.66
C PHE A 94 -2.29 2.05 5.44
N LEU A 95 -3.59 1.77 5.51
CA LEU A 95 -4.64 2.81 5.49
C LEU A 95 -4.74 3.53 6.83
N SER A 96 -4.27 2.88 7.90
CA SER A 96 -3.93 3.48 9.18
C SER A 96 -2.71 2.74 9.71
N THR A 97 -1.75 3.48 10.25
CA THR A 97 -0.50 2.94 10.81
C THR A 97 -0.63 2.59 12.29
N LEU A 98 -1.78 2.88 12.90
CA LEU A 98 -2.07 2.57 14.29
C LEU A 98 -2.92 1.30 14.42
N SER A 99 -2.74 0.65 15.56
CA SER A 99 -3.58 -0.44 16.03
C SER A 99 -4.82 0.09 16.74
N THR A 100 -5.76 -0.80 17.10
CA THR A 100 -6.98 -0.44 17.84
C THR A 100 -6.72 0.21 19.21
N VAL A 101 -5.50 0.14 19.74
CA VAL A 101 -5.09 0.75 21.02
C VAL A 101 -4.20 1.97 20.84
N ALA A 102 -4.26 2.62 19.67
CA ALA A 102 -3.50 3.83 19.33
C ALA A 102 -1.97 3.68 19.49
N LYS A 103 -1.47 2.46 19.29
CA LYS A 103 -0.03 2.17 19.22
C LYS A 103 0.39 1.85 17.78
N PRO A 104 1.64 2.12 17.39
CA PRO A 104 2.16 1.72 16.09
C PRO A 104 1.88 0.24 15.80
N HIS A 105 1.36 -0.05 14.61
CA HIS A 105 1.02 -1.40 14.22
C HIS A 105 2.28 -2.26 14.11
N ASP A 106 2.33 -3.43 14.78
CA ASP A 106 3.52 -4.29 14.82
C ASP A 106 4.02 -4.70 13.43
N ALA A 107 3.12 -4.89 12.47
CA ALA A 107 3.49 -5.16 11.08
C ALA A 107 4.37 -4.09 10.42
N VAL A 108 4.35 -2.83 10.88
CA VAL A 108 5.27 -1.80 10.39
C VAL A 108 6.71 -2.18 10.73
N ARG A 109 6.95 -2.57 12.00
CA ARG A 109 8.26 -3.04 12.45
C ARG A 109 8.65 -4.35 11.76
N ASP A 110 7.71 -5.27 11.64
CA ASP A 110 7.99 -6.59 11.06
C ASP A 110 8.31 -6.49 9.55
N ALA A 111 7.62 -5.60 8.82
CA ALA A 111 7.94 -5.27 7.43
C ALA A 111 9.35 -4.67 7.30
N ALA A 112 9.70 -3.72 8.16
CA ALA A 112 11.02 -3.09 8.17
C ALA A 112 12.15 -4.11 8.42
N LYS A 113 11.95 -5.08 9.33
CA LYS A 113 12.92 -6.16 9.58
C LYS A 113 13.18 -7.05 8.36
N LEU A 114 12.19 -7.17 7.49
CA LEU A 114 12.24 -8.04 6.30
C LEU A 114 12.48 -7.26 5.01
N LEU A 115 12.78 -5.95 5.11
CA LEU A 115 13.04 -5.07 3.98
C LEU A 115 11.86 -4.99 2.99
N ILE A 116 10.63 -5.15 3.50
CA ILE A 116 9.41 -4.98 2.71
C ILE A 116 9.05 -3.49 2.72
N PRO A 117 8.96 -2.83 1.56
CA PRO A 117 8.61 -1.41 1.50
C PRO A 117 7.16 -1.20 1.94
N THR A 118 6.95 -0.08 2.63
CA THR A 118 5.64 0.28 3.18
C THR A 118 5.19 1.65 2.70
N VAL A 119 3.94 1.72 2.25
CA VAL A 119 3.21 2.98 2.08
C VAL A 119 2.27 3.09 3.28
N GLY A 120 2.17 4.26 3.92
CA GLY A 120 1.31 4.41 5.08
C GLY A 120 0.67 5.78 5.16
N ILE A 121 -0.65 5.82 5.33
CA ILE A 121 -1.33 7.04 5.76
C ILE A 121 -0.97 7.28 7.22
N VAL A 122 -0.37 8.43 7.49
CA VAL A 122 0.10 8.83 8.82
C VAL A 122 -0.68 10.04 9.29
N ASP A 123 -1.47 9.86 10.34
CA ASP A 123 -2.16 10.95 11.02
C ASP A 123 -1.24 11.66 12.03
N THR A 124 -1.70 12.76 12.60
CA THR A 124 -1.00 13.63 13.55
C THR A 124 -0.40 12.88 14.76
N ASN A 125 -1.02 11.78 15.17
CA ASN A 125 -0.62 10.93 16.29
C ASN A 125 0.29 9.74 15.90
N ALA A 126 0.58 9.55 14.60
CA ALA A 126 1.37 8.43 14.11
C ALA A 126 2.88 8.73 14.06
N ASP A 127 3.70 7.67 14.00
CA ASP A 127 5.15 7.77 13.79
C ASP A 127 5.53 7.37 12.35
N PRO A 128 5.94 8.33 11.50
CA PRO A 128 6.25 8.07 10.10
C PRO A 128 7.63 7.43 9.87
N ARG A 129 8.50 7.35 10.88
CA ARG A 129 9.95 7.07 10.69
C ARG A 129 10.27 5.69 10.11
N LEU A 130 9.42 4.70 10.37
CA LEU A 130 9.60 3.33 9.86
C LEU A 130 8.80 3.06 8.58
N ILE A 131 8.04 4.04 8.10
CA ILE A 131 7.28 3.93 6.86
C ILE A 131 8.16 4.40 5.69
N THR A 132 8.22 3.60 4.62
CA THR A 132 9.06 3.92 3.45
C THR A 132 8.52 5.13 2.70
N TYR A 133 7.20 5.17 2.47
CA TYR A 133 6.47 6.27 1.83
C TYR A 133 5.35 6.75 2.76
N PRO A 134 5.66 7.61 3.75
CA PRO A 134 4.64 8.17 4.64
C PRO A 134 3.82 9.22 3.90
N VAL A 135 2.49 9.11 3.97
CA VAL A 135 1.55 10.07 3.39
C VAL A 135 0.78 10.74 4.53
N PRO A 136 1.08 12.00 4.89
CA PRO A 136 0.34 12.71 5.91
C PRO A 136 -1.12 12.85 5.51
N GLY A 137 -2.04 12.33 6.32
CA GLY A 137 -3.46 12.41 5.99
C GLY A 137 -4.35 11.86 7.09
N ASN A 138 -5.62 12.27 7.05
CA ASN A 138 -6.64 11.77 7.96
C ASN A 138 -7.01 10.31 7.60
N ASP A 139 -6.84 9.40 8.54
CA ASP A 139 -7.15 7.96 8.46
C ASP A 139 -8.43 7.54 9.20
N ASP A 140 -9.09 8.47 9.91
CA ASP A 140 -10.32 8.25 10.66
C ASP A 140 -11.59 8.48 9.83
N SER A 141 -11.60 9.50 8.97
CA SER A 141 -12.81 9.89 8.25
C SER A 141 -13.20 8.87 7.17
N PRO A 142 -14.45 8.38 7.14
CA PRO A 142 -14.91 7.48 6.09
C PRO A 142 -14.77 8.08 4.68
N ILE A 143 -14.81 9.41 4.55
CA ILE A 143 -14.66 10.10 3.27
C ILE A 143 -13.20 10.00 2.79
N THR A 144 -12.23 10.24 3.67
CA THR A 144 -10.81 10.18 3.32
C THR A 144 -10.36 8.75 3.10
N VAL A 145 -10.81 7.78 3.91
CA VAL A 145 -10.52 6.36 3.68
C VAL A 145 -11.06 5.87 2.34
N ARG A 146 -12.27 6.29 1.94
CA ARG A 146 -12.80 6.00 0.60
C ARG A 146 -11.95 6.62 -0.51
N LEU A 147 -11.47 7.85 -0.32
CA LEU A 147 -10.56 8.51 -1.25
C LEU A 147 -9.26 7.72 -1.39
N TRP A 148 -8.61 7.35 -0.28
CA TRP A 148 -7.37 6.56 -0.28
C TRP A 148 -7.56 5.23 -1.00
N CYS A 149 -8.60 4.47 -0.65
CA CYS A 149 -8.94 3.23 -1.32
C CYS A 149 -9.13 3.41 -2.83
N GLY A 150 -9.84 4.46 -3.25
CA GLY A 150 -10.06 4.77 -4.66
C GLY A 150 -8.77 5.08 -5.42
N LEU A 151 -7.89 5.91 -4.85
CA LEU A 151 -6.62 6.29 -5.46
C LEU A 151 -5.66 5.11 -5.60
N PHE A 152 -5.47 4.32 -4.54
CA PHE A 152 -4.64 3.12 -4.61
C PHE A 152 -5.22 2.09 -5.58
N SER A 153 -6.53 1.90 -5.57
CA SER A 153 -7.21 1.00 -6.52
C SER A 153 -6.95 1.40 -7.97
N GLU A 154 -7.05 2.70 -8.28
CA GLU A 154 -6.79 3.23 -9.61
C GLU A 154 -5.32 3.07 -10.01
N ALA A 155 -4.38 3.39 -9.11
CA ALA A 155 -2.94 3.23 -9.37
C ALA A 155 -2.55 1.78 -9.67
N ILE A 156 -3.06 0.83 -8.88
CA ILE A 156 -2.84 -0.61 -9.08
C ILE A 156 -3.45 -1.07 -10.42
N THR A 157 -4.69 -0.67 -10.70
CA THR A 157 -5.38 -1.03 -11.94
C THR A 157 -4.64 -0.51 -13.17
N ARG A 158 -4.15 0.74 -13.12
CA ARG A 158 -3.34 1.32 -14.19
C ARG A 158 -2.02 0.57 -14.38
N GLY A 159 -1.33 0.25 -13.29
CA GLY A 159 -0.09 -0.53 -13.31
C GLY A 159 -0.28 -1.88 -13.98
N LYS A 160 -1.31 -2.64 -13.57
CA LYS A 160 -1.66 -3.96 -14.16
C LYS A 160 -2.01 -3.87 -15.64
N ARG A 161 -2.90 -2.94 -16.02
CA ARG A 161 -3.29 -2.73 -17.42
C ARG A 161 -2.09 -2.38 -18.30
N ARG A 162 -1.17 -1.56 -17.77
CA ARG A 162 0.05 -1.20 -18.50
C ARG A 162 0.96 -2.42 -18.71
N ALA A 163 1.13 -3.26 -17.69
CA ALA A 163 1.91 -4.49 -17.80
C ALA A 163 1.33 -5.48 -18.83
N GLU A 164 0.01 -5.66 -18.83
CA GLU A 164 -0.68 -6.52 -19.82
C GLU A 164 -0.50 -5.99 -21.25
N ARG A 165 -0.59 -4.67 -21.43
CA ARG A 165 -0.38 -4.04 -22.75
C ARG A 165 1.04 -4.25 -23.24
N ASP A 166 2.03 -3.97 -22.39
CA ASP A 166 3.44 -4.05 -22.76
C ASP A 166 3.86 -5.50 -23.05
N ALA A 167 3.34 -6.47 -22.30
CA ALA A 167 3.55 -7.90 -22.58
C ALA A 167 2.97 -8.34 -23.94
N LYS A 168 1.79 -7.84 -24.34
CA LYS A 168 1.22 -8.12 -25.66
C LYS A 168 2.06 -7.52 -26.79
N ILE A 169 2.58 -6.30 -26.59
CA ILE A 169 3.46 -5.66 -27.57
C ILE A 169 4.75 -6.46 -27.72
N GLU A 170 5.35 -6.90 -26.62
CA GLU A 170 6.56 -7.71 -26.64
C GLU A 170 6.36 -9.05 -27.37
N GLN A 171 5.23 -9.73 -27.11
CA GLN A 171 4.87 -10.94 -27.84
C GLN A 171 4.73 -10.69 -29.35
N GLN A 172 4.03 -9.61 -29.74
CA GLN A 172 3.87 -9.25 -31.15
C GLN A 172 5.22 -8.95 -31.82
N ILE A 173 6.13 -8.27 -31.13
CA ILE A 173 7.49 -8.00 -31.62
C ILE A 173 8.24 -9.31 -31.85
N GLN A 174 8.17 -10.25 -30.90
CA GLN A 174 8.82 -11.55 -31.03
C GLN A 174 8.28 -12.36 -32.22
N GLU A 175 6.97 -12.40 -32.39
CA GLU A 175 6.31 -13.07 -33.54
C GLU A 175 6.72 -12.43 -34.88
N ASN A 176 6.76 -11.10 -34.94
CA ASN A 176 7.18 -10.37 -36.13
C ASN A 176 8.66 -10.60 -36.46
N LEU A 177 9.56 -10.59 -35.46
CA LEU A 177 10.99 -10.87 -35.68
C LEU A 177 11.24 -12.32 -36.12
N ALA A 178 10.50 -13.29 -35.55
CA ALA A 178 10.61 -14.69 -35.93
C ALA A 178 10.18 -14.92 -37.38
N SER A 179 9.14 -14.23 -37.86
CA SER A 179 8.72 -14.34 -39.27
C SER A 179 9.73 -13.74 -40.24
N VAL A 180 10.38 -12.62 -39.88
CA VAL A 180 11.47 -12.02 -40.68
C VAL A 180 12.69 -12.94 -40.75
N ALA A 181 13.06 -13.62 -39.68
CA ALA A 181 14.23 -14.51 -39.65
C ALA A 181 14.07 -15.79 -40.50
N LEU A 182 12.84 -16.13 -40.90
CA LEU A 182 12.51 -17.29 -41.74
C LEU A 182 12.48 -16.95 -43.24
N HIS A 183 12.75 -15.70 -43.63
CA HIS A 183 12.84 -15.23 -45.02
C HIS A 183 14.26 -14.74 -45.32
#